data_AF-A0A4R8LR53-F1
#
_entry.id   AF-A0A4R8LR53-F1
#
_cell.length_a   1.000
_cell.length_b   1.000
_cell.length_c   1.000
_cell.angle_alpha   90.00
_cell.angle_beta   90.00
_cell.angle_gamma   90.00
#
_symmetry.space_group_name_H-M   'P 1'
#
loop_
_entity.id
_entity.type
_entity.pdbx_description
1 polymer ?
#
loop_
_entity_poly.entity_id
_entity_poly.type
_entity_poly.pdbx_seq_one_letter_code
_entity_poly.pdbx_strand_id
1 'polypeptide(L)'
;MNDKHTLYRAAALSAAKRLLEAMTSKQKPDVAQLFFDANVLDAYRGRDGFRIIRTDTSGRLSKQGGWSVDFGISGEDDRYIHIPAQAWVHRIPVEEQTHWLQYSLTLPLSENFVRGVIRPGCIDDGPIRNW
;
A
#
# COMPACT_ATOMS: atom_id res chain seq x y z
N MET A 1 12.54 14.69 11.87
CA MET A 1 13.52 13.61 11.60
C MET A 1 13.59 13.43 10.09
N ASN A 2 14.78 13.49 9.53
CA ASN A 2 15.01 13.42 8.09
C ASN A 2 14.92 11.94 7.68
N ASP A 3 13.71 11.46 7.39
CA ASP A 3 13.50 10.06 7.01
C ASP A 3 14.09 9.88 5.60
N LYS A 4 15.29 9.31 5.52
CA LYS A 4 15.94 8.95 4.26
C LYS A 4 15.20 7.74 3.70
N HIS A 5 14.02 7.96 3.12
CA HIS A 5 13.35 6.92 2.35
C HIS A 5 14.25 6.56 1.17
N THR A 6 14.79 5.34 1.19
CA THR A 6 15.68 4.89 0.14
C THR A 6 14.84 4.53 -1.08
N LEU A 7 14.92 5.35 -2.12
CA LEU A 7 14.32 5.06 -3.41
C LEU A 7 15.24 4.12 -4.19
N TYR A 8 14.74 2.94 -4.51
CA TYR A 8 15.44 1.98 -5.36
C TYR A 8 14.90 2.06 -6.78
N ARG A 9 15.79 1.92 -7.78
CA ARG A 9 15.32 1.64 -9.14
C ARG A 9 14.68 0.26 -9.16
N ALA A 10 13.48 0.15 -9.70
CA ALA A 10 12.79 -1.15 -9.77
C ALA A 10 13.60 -2.22 -10.51
N ALA A 11 14.37 -1.82 -11.53
CA ALA A 11 15.27 -2.72 -12.25
C ALA A 11 16.37 -3.36 -11.37
N ALA A 12 16.72 -2.73 -10.25
CA ALA A 12 17.68 -3.25 -9.28
C ALA A 12 17.04 -4.25 -8.28
N LEU A 13 15.71 -4.38 -8.26
CA LEU A 13 14.96 -5.23 -7.35
C LEU A 13 14.09 -6.22 -8.14
N SER A 14 14.48 -7.50 -8.15
CA SER A 14 13.81 -8.53 -8.97
C SER A 14 12.31 -8.69 -8.67
N ALA A 15 11.89 -8.49 -7.42
CA ALA A 15 10.47 -8.53 -7.04
C ALA A 15 9.70 -7.31 -7.57
N ALA A 16 10.27 -6.10 -7.43
CA ALA A 16 9.66 -4.87 -7.92
C ALA A 16 9.53 -4.86 -9.45
N LYS A 17 10.58 -5.32 -10.16
CA LYS A 17 10.54 -5.48 -11.62
C LYS A 17 9.40 -6.41 -12.06
N ARG A 18 9.31 -7.62 -11.47
CA ARG A 18 8.24 -8.59 -11.78
C ARG A 18 6.85 -8.03 -11.51
N LEU A 19 6.68 -7.34 -10.38
CA LEU A 19 5.42 -6.68 -10.04
C LEU A 19 5.03 -5.64 -11.09
N LEU A 20 5.93 -4.74 -11.44
CA LEU A 20 5.67 -3.69 -12.43
C LEU A 20 5.37 -4.28 -13.81
N GLU A 21 6.13 -5.29 -14.26
CA GLU A 21 5.86 -5.98 -15.52
C GLU A 21 4.45 -6.60 -15.54
N ALA A 22 4.03 -7.23 -14.44
CA ALA A 22 2.68 -7.78 -14.30
C ALA A 22 1.58 -6.68 -14.33
N MET A 23 1.85 -5.52 -13.72
CA MET A 23 0.93 -4.37 -13.74
C MET A 23 0.80 -3.74 -15.13
N THR A 24 1.93 -3.53 -15.83
CA THR A 24 1.97 -2.75 -17.08
C THR A 24 1.64 -3.56 -18.33
N SER A 25 1.71 -4.89 -18.27
CA SER A 25 1.35 -5.77 -19.39
C SER A 25 -0.18 -5.88 -19.64
N LYS A 26 -1.00 -5.00 -19.04
CA LYS A 26 -2.47 -5.02 -19.04
C LYS A 26 -3.09 -6.30 -18.43
N GLN A 27 -2.32 -7.11 -17.72
CA GLN A 27 -2.82 -8.37 -17.18
C GLN A 27 -3.49 -8.20 -15.82
N LYS A 28 -2.86 -7.44 -14.90
CA LYS A 28 -3.33 -7.33 -13.50
C LYS A 28 -2.95 -5.98 -12.86
N PRO A 29 -3.49 -4.83 -13.32
CA PRO A 29 -3.17 -3.53 -12.72
C PRO A 29 -3.55 -3.44 -11.22
N ASP A 30 -4.53 -4.24 -10.82
CA ASP A 30 -5.07 -4.38 -9.47
C ASP A 30 -4.12 -5.07 -8.46
N VAL A 31 -3.02 -5.66 -8.95
CA VAL A 31 -1.94 -6.16 -8.08
C VAL A 31 -0.97 -5.05 -7.64
N ALA A 32 -1.21 -3.79 -8.00
CA ALA A 32 -0.49 -2.66 -7.44
C ALA A 32 -0.46 -2.75 -5.90
N GLN A 33 0.70 -2.59 -5.28
CA GLN A 33 0.83 -2.76 -3.84
C GLN A 33 0.55 -1.43 -3.12
N LEU A 34 -0.24 -1.49 -2.05
CA LEU A 34 -0.42 -0.44 -1.07
C LEU A 34 0.41 -0.79 0.16
N PHE A 35 1.18 0.17 0.66
CA PHE A 35 2.11 -0.03 1.78
C PHE A 35 1.56 0.63 3.04
N PHE A 36 1.81 -0.01 4.17
CA PHE A 36 1.41 0.45 5.49
C PHE A 36 2.53 0.21 6.50
N ASP A 37 2.61 1.06 7.50
CA ASP A 37 3.38 0.76 8.71
C ASP A 37 2.76 -0.45 9.42
N ALA A 38 3.60 -1.40 9.84
CA ALA A 38 3.14 -2.66 10.43
C ALA A 38 2.34 -2.47 11.73
N ASN A 39 2.44 -1.32 12.39
CA ASN A 39 1.68 -0.96 13.58
C ASN A 39 0.16 -0.89 13.32
N VAL A 40 -0.30 -0.86 12.07
CA VAL A 40 -1.72 -1.02 11.73
C VAL A 40 -2.33 -2.29 12.33
N LEU A 41 -1.50 -3.33 12.52
CA LEU A 41 -1.91 -4.61 13.07
C LEU A 41 -2.14 -4.57 14.60
N ASP A 42 -1.60 -3.58 15.30
CA ASP A 42 -1.65 -3.50 16.77
C ASP A 42 -3.08 -3.42 17.29
N ALA A 43 -3.96 -2.72 16.57
CA ALA A 43 -5.38 -2.59 16.90
C ALA A 43 -6.15 -3.93 16.90
N TYR A 44 -5.57 -4.99 16.33
CA TYR A 44 -6.18 -6.32 16.24
C TYR A 44 -5.47 -7.36 17.11
N ARG A 45 -4.29 -7.06 17.67
CA ARG A 45 -3.55 -8.01 18.52
C ARG A 45 -4.28 -8.21 19.84
N GLY A 46 -4.53 -9.48 20.18
CA GLY A 46 -5.22 -9.86 21.43
C GLY A 46 -6.68 -9.40 21.51
N ARG A 47 -7.25 -8.86 20.42
CA ARG A 47 -8.64 -8.44 20.36
C ARG A 47 -9.53 -9.64 20.03
N ASP A 48 -10.58 -9.83 20.81
CA ASP A 48 -11.52 -10.92 20.61
C ASP A 48 -12.10 -10.93 19.18
N GLY A 49 -12.18 -12.13 18.62
CA GLY A 49 -12.66 -12.35 17.26
C GLY A 49 -11.65 -12.02 16.16
N PHE A 50 -10.47 -11.49 16.47
CA PHE A 50 -9.39 -11.29 15.50
C PHE A 50 -8.25 -12.28 15.70
N ARG A 51 -7.62 -12.66 14.58
CA ARG A 51 -6.44 -13.52 14.56
C ARG A 51 -5.45 -13.00 13.53
N ILE A 52 -4.18 -12.90 13.95
CA ILE A 52 -3.04 -12.60 13.10
C ILE A 52 -2.12 -13.82 13.09
N ILE A 53 -1.74 -14.29 11.91
CA ILE A 53 -0.71 -15.32 11.71
C ILE A 53 0.31 -14.82 10.68
N ARG A 54 1.57 -15.24 10.78
CA ARG A 54 2.62 -14.86 9.84
C ARG A 54 3.70 -15.93 9.68
N THR A 55 4.40 -15.82 8.56
CA THR A 55 5.74 -16.37 8.29
C THR A 55 6.76 -15.22 8.39
N ASP A 56 7.97 -15.45 7.91
CA ASP A 56 9.01 -14.40 7.82
C ASP A 56 8.67 -13.34 6.77
N THR A 57 7.93 -13.69 5.71
CA THR A 57 7.72 -12.79 4.55
C THR A 57 6.27 -12.45 4.27
N SER A 58 5.32 -13.12 4.93
CA SER A 58 3.89 -12.93 4.68
C SER A 58 3.06 -13.18 5.93
N GLY A 59 1.87 -12.63 5.98
CA GLY A 59 0.91 -12.92 7.03
C GLY A 59 -0.53 -12.74 6.60
N ARG A 60 -1.42 -13.05 7.54
CA ARG A 60 -2.86 -12.92 7.40
C ARG A 60 -3.45 -12.31 8.65
N LEU A 61 -4.27 -11.29 8.47
CA LEU A 61 -5.21 -10.81 9.48
C LEU A 61 -6.60 -11.37 9.13
N SER A 62 -7.31 -11.89 10.12
CA SER A 62 -8.66 -12.44 9.94
C SER A 62 -9.56 -12.07 11.10
N LYS A 63 -10.82 -11.74 10.81
CA LYS A 63 -11.92 -11.63 11.76
C LYS A 63 -12.76 -12.91 11.66
N GLN A 64 -13.00 -13.58 12.78
CA GLN A 64 -13.80 -14.81 12.82
C GLN A 64 -15.20 -14.56 12.24
N GLY A 65 -15.61 -15.36 11.26
CA GLY A 65 -16.88 -15.19 10.55
C GLY A 65 -16.99 -13.91 9.73
N GLY A 66 -15.89 -13.17 9.55
CA GLY A 66 -15.85 -11.89 8.86
C GLY A 66 -14.85 -11.88 7.72
N TRP A 67 -14.11 -10.79 7.62
CA TRP A 67 -13.15 -10.56 6.55
C TRP A 67 -11.75 -11.10 6.90
N SER A 68 -10.92 -11.28 5.87
CA SER A 68 -9.50 -11.54 6.04
C SER A 68 -8.70 -10.89 4.93
N VAL A 69 -7.46 -10.53 5.23
CA VAL A 69 -6.52 -9.95 4.29
C VAL A 69 -5.16 -10.62 4.45
N ASP A 70 -4.59 -11.04 3.31
CA ASP A 70 -3.20 -11.49 3.23
C ASP A 70 -2.29 -10.28 2.95
N PHE A 71 -1.12 -10.26 3.59
CA PHE A 71 -0.14 -9.20 3.44
C PHE A 71 1.28 -9.74 3.29
N GLY A 72 2.12 -9.02 2.56
CA GLY A 72 3.57 -9.22 2.53
C GLY A 72 4.24 -8.42 3.66
N ILE A 73 5.39 -8.90 4.12
CA ILE A 73 6.21 -8.28 5.19
C ILE A 73 7.52 -7.81 4.57
N SER A 74 7.95 -6.59 4.89
CA SER A 74 9.13 -5.97 4.29
C SER A 74 9.72 -4.87 5.16
N GLY A 75 10.88 -4.35 4.74
CA GLY A 75 11.63 -3.36 5.50
C GLY A 75 12.54 -3.98 6.56
N GLU A 76 13.40 -3.17 7.15
CA GLU A 76 14.18 -3.57 8.32
C GLU A 76 13.23 -3.85 9.49
N ASP A 77 13.51 -4.91 10.26
CA ASP A 77 12.74 -5.33 11.42
C ASP A 77 11.22 -5.47 11.18
N ASP A 78 10.83 -5.89 9.97
CA ASP A 78 9.43 -6.07 9.56
C ASP A 78 8.56 -4.81 9.67
N ARG A 79 9.19 -3.62 9.54
CA ARG A 79 8.53 -2.33 9.76
C ARG A 79 7.33 -2.08 8.84
N TYR A 80 7.28 -2.70 7.67
CA TYR A 80 6.25 -2.44 6.66
C TYR A 80 5.48 -3.70 6.28
N ILE A 81 4.17 -3.53 6.11
CA ILE A 81 3.34 -4.51 5.41
C ILE A 81 2.83 -3.93 4.09
N HIS A 82 2.52 -4.80 3.14
CA HIS A 82 1.88 -4.39 1.90
C HIS A 82 0.82 -5.37 1.43
N ILE A 83 -0.22 -4.84 0.78
CA ILE A 83 -1.32 -5.61 0.22
C ILE A 83 -1.58 -5.19 -1.23
N PRO A 84 -2.10 -6.09 -2.09
CA PRO A 84 -2.63 -5.69 -3.38
C PRO A 84 -3.78 -4.68 -3.25
N ALA A 85 -3.89 -3.73 -4.17
CA ALA A 85 -4.96 -2.74 -4.21
C ALA A 85 -6.35 -3.39 -4.31
N GLN A 86 -6.48 -4.52 -5.03
CA GLN A 86 -7.71 -5.31 -5.00
C GLN A 86 -8.12 -5.78 -3.59
N ALA A 87 -7.16 -6.09 -2.72
CA ALA A 87 -7.46 -6.54 -1.35
C ALA A 87 -8.01 -5.38 -0.51
N TRP A 88 -7.47 -4.17 -0.69
CA TRP A 88 -8.04 -2.96 -0.11
C TRP A 88 -9.51 -2.77 -0.52
N VAL A 89 -9.80 -2.86 -1.83
CA VAL A 89 -11.14 -2.61 -2.37
C VAL A 89 -12.14 -3.70 -1.96
N HIS A 90 -11.72 -4.96 -1.94
CA HIS A 90 -12.65 -6.10 -1.84
C HIS A 90 -12.61 -6.86 -0.52
N ARG A 91 -11.59 -6.67 0.33
CA ARG A 91 -11.40 -7.44 1.56
C ARG A 91 -11.43 -6.60 2.81
N ILE A 92 -10.97 -5.36 2.77
CA ILE A 92 -10.97 -4.47 3.93
C ILE A 92 -12.32 -3.73 3.98
N PRO A 93 -13.14 -3.95 5.03
CA PRO A 93 -14.42 -3.25 5.17
C PRO A 93 -14.24 -1.73 5.27
N VAL A 94 -15.23 -0.97 4.81
CA VAL A 94 -15.18 0.50 4.79
C VAL A 94 -14.95 1.08 6.18
N GLU A 95 -15.54 0.47 7.21
CA GLU A 95 -15.38 0.86 8.61
C GLU A 95 -13.94 0.71 9.14
N GLU A 96 -13.13 -0.16 8.53
CA GLU A 96 -11.72 -0.35 8.88
C GLU A 96 -10.80 0.59 8.08
N GLN A 97 -11.24 1.08 6.91
CA GLN A 97 -10.37 1.84 6.00
C GLN A 97 -9.81 3.12 6.62
N THR A 98 -10.58 3.82 7.45
CA THR A 98 -10.10 5.03 8.15
C THR A 98 -8.91 4.71 9.06
N HIS A 99 -8.98 3.60 9.82
CA HIS A 99 -7.87 3.14 10.66
C HIS A 99 -6.66 2.83 9.79
N TRP A 100 -6.82 2.05 8.73
CA TRP A 100 -5.69 1.66 7.88
C TRP A 100 -5.04 2.85 7.17
N LEU A 101 -5.81 3.85 6.72
CA LEU A 101 -5.27 5.04 6.06
C LEU A 101 -4.31 5.81 6.96
N GLN A 102 -4.49 5.79 8.28
CA GLN A 102 -3.58 6.44 9.24
C GLN A 102 -2.17 5.84 9.23
N TYR A 103 -2.04 4.58 8.81
CA TYR A 103 -0.76 3.88 8.71
C TYR A 103 -0.26 3.78 7.27
N SER A 104 -0.97 4.38 6.31
CA SER A 104 -0.58 4.30 4.90
C SER A 104 0.74 5.02 4.65
N LEU A 105 1.58 4.41 3.82
CA LEU A 105 2.87 4.94 3.40
C LEU A 105 2.81 5.27 1.92
N THR A 106 3.31 6.45 1.55
CA THR A 106 3.40 6.90 0.17
C THR A 106 4.73 7.58 -0.10
N LEU A 107 5.18 7.49 -1.35
CA LEU A 107 6.20 8.42 -1.84
C LEU A 107 5.62 9.83 -1.89
N PRO A 108 6.48 10.88 -1.88
CA PRO A 108 6.03 12.23 -2.15
C PRO A 108 5.25 12.29 -3.47
N LEU A 109 4.01 12.78 -3.41
CA LEU A 109 3.14 12.93 -4.57
C LEU A 109 3.03 14.41 -4.94
N SER A 110 2.96 14.72 -6.23
CA SER A 110 2.58 16.05 -6.70
C SER A 110 1.08 16.26 -6.46
N GLU A 111 0.75 17.21 -5.58
CA GLU A 111 -0.64 17.47 -5.20
C GLU A 111 -1.51 17.87 -6.40
N ASN A 112 -1.06 18.82 -7.21
CA ASN A 112 -1.81 19.30 -8.38
C ASN A 112 -1.99 18.19 -9.42
N PHE A 113 -0.96 17.36 -9.64
CA PHE A 113 -1.06 16.22 -10.55
C PHE A 113 -2.09 15.19 -10.06
N VAL A 114 -2.04 14.80 -8.78
CA VAL A 114 -2.98 13.84 -8.20
C VAL A 114 -4.41 14.39 -8.24
N ARG A 115 -4.61 15.67 -7.93
CA ARG A 115 -5.91 16.34 -8.05
C ARG A 115 -6.47 16.22 -9.47
N GLY A 116 -5.65 16.50 -10.49
CA GLY A 116 -6.04 16.39 -11.90
C GLY A 116 -6.41 14.98 -12.33
N VAL A 117 -5.76 13.94 -11.78
CA VAL A 117 -6.08 12.53 -12.05
C VAL A 117 -7.41 12.11 -11.40
N ILE A 118 -7.65 12.50 -10.14
CA ILE A 118 -8.86 12.08 -9.39
C ILE A 118 -10.09 12.87 -9.82
N ARG A 119 -9.94 14.18 -10.01
CA ARG A 119 -11.01 15.10 -10.42
C ARG A 119 -10.47 16.04 -11.49
N PRO A 120 -10.65 15.70 -12.77
CA PRO A 120 -10.19 16.55 -13.87
C PRO A 120 -10.80 17.95 -13.78
N GLY A 121 -9.95 18.98 -13.88
CA GLY A 121 -10.34 20.37 -13.81
C GLY A 121 -9.20 21.29 -14.25
N CYS A 122 -9.51 22.56 -14.53
CA CYS A 122 -8.49 23.55 -14.83
C CYS A 122 -7.73 23.88 -13.53
N ILE A 123 -6.44 23.54 -13.50
CA ILE A 123 -5.52 23.85 -12.40
C ILE A 123 -4.50 24.83 -12.97
N ASP A 124 -4.37 26.01 -12.35
CA ASP A 124 -3.27 26.92 -12.65
C ASP A 124 -2.00 26.39 -11.98
N ASP A 125 -1.16 25.70 -12.75
CA ASP A 125 0.10 25.07 -12.31
C ASP A 125 1.33 25.80 -12.87
N GLY A 126 1.15 27.06 -13.26
CA GLY A 126 2.18 27.91 -13.84
C GLY A 126 2.49 27.62 -15.32
N PRO A 127 3.51 28.30 -15.88
CA PRO A 127 3.83 28.19 -17.29
C PRO A 127 4.51 26.86 -17.63
N ILE A 128 4.22 26.34 -18.83
CA ILE A 128 4.92 25.17 -19.40
C ILE A 128 6.42 25.48 -19.53
N ARG A 129 7.26 24.53 -19.09
CA ARG A 129 8.73 24.58 -19.22
C ARG A 129 9.23 23.28 -19.85
N ASN A 130 10.22 23.38 -20.73
CA ASN A 130 10.92 22.20 -21.26
C ASN A 130 11.94 21.69 -20.22
N TRP A 131 12.23 20.39 -20.27
CA TRP A 131 13.20 19.71 -19.42
C TRP A 131 14.59 19.69 -20.06
#